data_AF-A0A4Q3SBX0-F1
#
_entry.id   AF-A0A4Q3SBX0-F1
#
_cell.length_a   1.000
_cell.length_b   1.000
_cell.length_c   1.000
_cell.angle_alpha   90.00
_cell.angle_beta   90.00
_cell.angle_gamma   90.00
#
_symmetry.space_group_name_H-M   'P 1'
#
loop_
_entity.id
_entity.type
_entity.pdbx_description
1 polymer ?
#
loop_
_entity_poly.entity_id
_entity_poly.type
_entity_poly.pdbx_seq_one_letter_code
_entity_poly.pdbx_strand_id
1 'polypeptide(L)'
;MRLPRRTLVLIVIAVLAYVGGYVWFRETQSRTWIRDQQKYVIYPVNLPGKALYYAWRPLGLIDRALTGRGSRIGNHLRIQSSEPSIHT
;
A
#
# COMPACT_ATOMS: atom_id res chain seq x y z
N MET A 1 12.67 -32.64 -2.46
CA MET A 1 13.64 -31.63 -2.95
C MET A 1 14.24 -30.89 -1.76
N ARG A 2 15.54 -31.03 -1.49
CA ARG A 2 16.24 -30.18 -0.51
C ARG A 2 16.71 -28.92 -1.24
N LEU A 3 16.17 -27.76 -0.88
CA LEU A 3 16.61 -26.48 -1.46
C LEU A 3 18.07 -26.21 -1.03
N PRO A 4 18.94 -25.76 -1.95
CA PRO A 4 20.29 -25.36 -1.58
C PRO A 4 20.24 -24.20 -0.58
N ARG A 5 21.15 -24.19 0.40
CA ARG A 5 21.24 -23.11 1.40
C ARG A 5 21.29 -21.71 0.77
N ARG A 6 21.97 -21.57 -0.37
CA ARG A 6 22.05 -20.31 -1.13
C ARG A 6 20.68 -19.88 -1.67
N THR A 7 19.91 -20.80 -2.23
CA THR A 7 18.56 -20.52 -2.72
C THR A 7 17.63 -20.12 -1.58
N LEU A 8 17.71 -20.80 -0.43
CA LEU A 8 16.96 -20.42 0.75
C LEU A 8 17.28 -18.99 1.21
N VAL A 9 18.57 -18.64 1.28
CA VAL A 9 19.01 -17.28 1.65
C VAL A 9 18.48 -16.25 0.67
N LEU A 10 18.56 -16.50 -0.65
CA LEU A 10 18.03 -15.59 -1.66
C LEU A 10 16.51 -15.41 -1.54
N ILE A 11 15.76 -16.48 -1.28
CA ILE A 11 14.31 -16.41 -1.04
C ILE A 11 14.02 -15.56 0.19
N VAL A 12 14.74 -15.78 1.29
CA VAL A 12 14.57 -14.99 2.52
C VAL A 12 14.86 -13.52 2.27
N ILE A 13 15.96 -13.19 1.58
CA ILE A 13 16.30 -11.81 1.21
C ILE A 13 15.21 -11.20 0.34
N ALA A 14 14.71 -11.92 -0.67
CA ALA A 14 13.65 -11.44 -1.54
C ALA A 14 12.34 -11.18 -0.78
N VAL A 15 11.97 -12.06 0.16
CA VAL A 15 10.80 -11.89 1.03
C VAL A 15 10.98 -10.67 1.94
N LEU A 16 12.13 -10.52 2.57
CA LEU A 16 12.43 -9.36 3.43
C LEU A 16 12.41 -8.06 2.63
N ALA A 17 12.96 -8.04 1.42
CA ALA A 17 12.92 -6.89 0.53
C ALA A 17 11.48 -6.57 0.09
N TYR A 18 10.67 -7.58 -0.20
CA TYR A 18 9.27 -7.41 -0.60
C TYR A 18 8.42 -6.84 0.55
N VAL A 19 8.55 -7.39 1.76
CA VAL A 19 7.84 -6.91 2.95
C VAL A 19 8.36 -5.53 3.38
N GLY A 20 9.67 -5.35 3.45
CA GLY A 20 10.29 -4.08 3.82
C GLY A 20 9.96 -2.95 2.83
N GLY A 21 9.95 -3.25 1.53
CA GLY A 21 9.53 -2.32 0.49
C GLY A 21 8.05 -1.91 0.64
N TYR A 22 7.18 -2.85 0.98
CA TYR A 22 5.79 -2.51 1.32
C TYR A 22 5.70 -1.60 2.55
N VAL A 23 6.46 -1.89 3.62
CA VAL A 23 6.48 -1.07 4.85
C VAL A 23 6.96 0.36 4.58
N TRP A 24 7.99 0.52 3.77
CA TRP A 24 8.45 1.84 3.36
C TRP A 24 7.40 2.57 2.50
N PHE A 25 6.79 1.86 1.56
CA PHE A 25 5.79 2.43 0.68
C PHE A 25 4.52 2.87 1.42
N ARG A 26 4.00 2.04 2.34
CA ARG A 26 2.82 2.41 3.14
C ARG A 26 3.08 3.70 3.90
N GLU A 27 4.26 3.93 4.45
CA GLU A 27 4.48 5.10 5.30
C GLU A 27 4.63 6.39 4.47
N THR A 28 5.19 6.28 3.26
CA THR A 28 5.33 7.43 2.33
C THR A 28 4.05 7.75 1.56
N GLN A 29 3.20 6.76 1.28
CA GLN A 29 1.96 6.92 0.50
C GLN A 29 0.68 6.81 1.34
N SER A 30 0.81 6.72 2.67
CA SER A 30 -0.33 6.81 3.57
C SER A 30 -0.82 8.24 3.67
N ARG A 31 -2.12 8.44 3.49
CA ARG A 31 -2.79 9.69 3.86
C ARG A 31 -3.95 9.38 4.79
N THR A 32 -4.12 10.24 5.79
CA THR A 32 -5.30 10.23 6.64
C THR A 32 -6.44 10.91 5.89
N TRP A 33 -7.58 10.23 5.77
CA TRP A 33 -8.76 10.84 5.18
C TRP A 33 -9.50 11.64 6.27
N ILE A 34 -9.77 12.93 6.01
CA ILE A 34 -10.30 13.86 7.01
C ILE A 34 -11.70 13.44 7.49
N ARG A 35 -12.48 12.81 6.60
CA ARG A 35 -13.88 12.43 6.84
C ARG A 35 -14.05 11.36 7.92
N ASP A 36 -13.15 10.39 7.99
CA ASP A 36 -13.26 9.24 8.89
C ASP A 36 -12.02 9.07 9.79
N GLN A 37 -11.04 9.97 9.68
CA GLN A 37 -9.77 9.93 10.41
C GLN A 37 -8.99 8.61 10.19
N GLN A 38 -9.31 7.86 9.13
CA GLN A 38 -8.66 6.59 8.83
C GLN A 38 -7.46 6.80 7.90
N LYS A 39 -6.40 6.01 8.12
CA LYS A 39 -5.21 6.01 7.25
C LYS A 39 -5.42 5.07 6.06
N TYR A 40 -5.21 5.61 4.87
CA TYR A 40 -5.30 4.88 3.61
C TYR A 40 -3.97 4.93 2.85
N VAL A 41 -3.52 3.78 2.37
CA VAL A 41 -2.41 3.71 1.41
C VAL A 41 -2.97 3.98 0.01
N ILE A 42 -2.44 5.03 -0.63
CA ILE A 42 -2.92 5.49 -1.93
C ILE A 42 -1.98 5.03 -3.04
N TYR A 43 -2.54 4.36 -4.03
CA TYR A 43 -1.82 3.91 -5.21
C TYR A 43 -2.22 4.78 -6.41
N PRO A 44 -1.27 5.35 -7.16
CA PRO A 44 -1.59 6.12 -8.35
C PRO A 44 -2.29 5.25 -9.40
N VAL A 45 -3.26 5.82 -10.11
CA VAL A 45 -4.06 5.13 -11.14
C VAL A 45 -3.20 4.75 -12.35
N ASN A 46 -2.21 5.59 -12.67
CA ASN A 46 -1.31 5.39 -13.81
C ASN A 46 -0.31 4.28 -13.51
N LEU A 47 0.20 3.63 -14.55
CA LEU A 47 1.43 2.83 -14.42
C LEU A 47 2.57 3.77 -14.00
N PRO A 48 3.39 3.41 -13.00
CA PRO A 48 3.55 2.10 -12.34
C PRO A 48 2.64 1.81 -11.12
N GLY A 49 1.80 2.74 -10.67
CA GLY A 49 0.99 2.63 -9.45
C GLY A 49 -0.03 1.47 -9.45
N LYS A 50 -0.67 1.20 -10.59
CA LYS A 50 -1.58 0.06 -10.72
C LYS A 50 -0.86 -1.29 -10.55
N ALA A 51 0.36 -1.42 -11.08
CA ALA A 51 1.16 -2.63 -10.92
C ALA A 51 1.56 -2.83 -9.44
N LEU A 52 1.99 -1.76 -8.78
CA LEU A 52 2.31 -1.77 -7.35
C LEU A 52 1.11 -2.16 -6.48
N TYR A 53 -0.09 -1.70 -6.84
CA TYR A 53 -1.32 -2.10 -6.15
C TYR A 53 -1.51 -3.62 -6.16
N TYR A 54 -1.38 -4.25 -7.33
CA TYR A 54 -1.52 -5.71 -7.41
C TYR A 54 -0.34 -6.44 -6.76
N ALA A 55 0.88 -5.90 -6.89
CA ALA A 55 2.06 -6.46 -6.28
C ALA A 55 1.94 -6.51 -4.75
N TRP A 56 1.44 -5.46 -4.11
CA TRP A 56 1.30 -5.39 -2.64
C TRP A 56 -0.08 -5.76 -2.12
N ARG A 57 -1.02 -6.15 -2.99
CA ARG A 57 -2.38 -6.54 -2.59
C ARG A 57 -2.43 -7.62 -1.50
N PRO A 58 -1.61 -8.69 -1.55
CA PRO A 58 -1.63 -9.71 -0.49
C PRO A 58 -1.25 -9.12 0.87
N LEU A 59 -0.19 -8.31 0.91
CA LEU A 59 0.25 -7.63 2.12
C LEU A 59 -0.76 -6.60 2.60
N GLY A 60 -1.42 -5.87 1.70
CA GLY A 60 -2.47 -4.91 2.05
C GLY A 60 -3.71 -5.54 2.67
N LEU A 61 -4.08 -6.76 2.25
CA LEU A 61 -5.16 -7.51 2.90
C LEU A 61 -4.81 -7.90 4.34
N ILE A 62 -3.57 -8.34 4.56
CA ILE A 62 -3.05 -8.67 5.89
C ILE A 62 -2.96 -7.40 6.75
N ASP A 63 -2.39 -6.31 6.21
CA ASP A 63 -2.27 -5.04 6.93
C ASP A 63 -3.62 -4.46 7.32
N ARG A 64 -4.64 -4.59 6.46
CA ARG A 64 -6.01 -4.19 6.78
C ARG A 64 -6.58 -4.99 7.94
N ALA A 65 -6.35 -6.30 7.98
CA ALA A 65 -6.81 -7.14 9.07
C ALA A 65 -6.11 -6.80 10.40
N LEU A 66 -4.83 -6.41 10.36
CA LEU A 66 -4.03 -6.12 11.55
C LEU A 66 -4.18 -4.68 12.06
N THR A 67 -4.29 -3.70 11.15
CA THR A 67 -4.20 -2.27 11.50
C THR A 67 -5.46 -1.48 11.14
N GLY A 68 -6.43 -2.10 10.47
CA GLY A 68 -7.61 -1.40 9.94
C GLY A 68 -7.32 -0.49 8.74
N ARG A 69 -6.05 -0.33 8.34
CA ARG A 69 -5.66 0.56 7.23
C ARG A 69 -6.16 0.00 5.90
N GLY A 70 -6.87 0.83 5.14
CA GLY A 70 -7.34 0.47 3.81
C GLY A 70 -6.28 0.74 2.74
N SER A 71 -6.31 -0.03 1.66
CA SER A 71 -5.54 0.24 0.44
C SER A 71 -6.49 0.62 -0.70
N ARG A 72 -6.24 1.74 -1.39
CA ARG A 72 -7.09 2.20 -2.50
C ARG A 72 -6.28 2.67 -3.69
N ILE A 73 -6.74 2.33 -4.89
CA ILE A 73 -6.30 2.99 -6.12
C ILE A 73 -7.05 4.31 -6.21
N GLY A 74 -6.34 5.43 -6.36
CA GLY A 74 -6.94 6.74 -6.44
C GLY A 74 -6.00 7.77 -7.05
N ASN A 75 -6.57 8.80 -7.67
CA ASN A 75 -5.78 9.94 -8.09
C ASN A 75 -5.41 10.76 -6.85
N HIS A 76 -4.11 10.94 -6.61
CA HIS A 76 -3.58 11.71 -5.49
C HIS A 76 -4.18 13.13 -5.42
N LEU A 77 -4.59 13.69 -6.55
CA LEU A 77 -5.21 15.03 -6.65
C LEU A 77 -6.62 15.11 -6.08
N ARG A 78 -7.43 14.04 -6.16
CA ARG A 78 -8.86 14.08 -5.77
C ARG A 78 -9.09 13.76 -4.29
N ILE A 79 -8.10 13.20 -3.61
CA ILE A 79 -8.24 12.81 -2.19
C ILE A 79 -8.10 14.03 -1.27
N GLN A 80 -7.50 15.11 -1.76
CA GLN A 80 -7.36 16.37 -1.02
C GLN A 80 -8.59 17.29 -1.17
N SER A 81 -9.38 17.14 -2.25
CA SER A 81 -10.55 17.99 -2.56
C SER A 81 -11.86 17.51 -1.92
N SER A 82 -11.81 16.86 -0.74
CA SER A 82 -13.01 16.73 0.10
C SER A 82 -13.20 17.98 0.96
N GLU A 83 -13.11 19.13 0.28
CA GLU A 83 -13.66 20.40 0.73
C GLU A 83 -15.19 20.22 0.70
N PRO A 84 -15.92 20.59 1.76
CA PRO A 84 -17.37 20.56 1.70
C PRO A 84 -17.77 21.57 0.64
N SER A 85 -18.30 21.11 -0.49
CA SER A 85 -19.01 21.95 -1.44
C SER A 85 -20.24 22.51 -0.72
N ILE A 86 -20.04 23.62 0.02
CA ILE A 86 -21.11 24.46 0.51
C ILE A 86 -21.68 25.12 -0.74
N HIS A 87 -22.72 24.50 -1.29
CA HIS A 87 -23.67 25.21 -2.14
C HIS A 87 -24.28 26.31 -1.29
N THR A 88 -23.94 27.56 -1.61
CA THR A 88 -24.69 28.76 -1.20
C THR A 88 -25.34 29.33 -2.44
#